data_AF-G5JCI5-F1
#
_entry.id   AF-G5JCI5-F1
#
_cell.length_a   1.000
_cell.length_b   1.000
_cell.length_c   1.000
_cell.angle_alpha   90.00
_cell.angle_beta   90.00
_cell.angle_gamma   90.00
#
_symmetry.space_group_name_H-M   'P 1'
#
loop_
_entity.id
_entity.type
_entity.pdbx_description
1 polymer ?
#
loop_
_entity_poly.entity_id
_entity_poly.type
_entity_poly.pdbx_seq_one_letter_code
_entity_poly.pdbx_strand_id
1 'polypeptide(L)'
;GVHKNNDYRVPIEIYYHPQHEENVELMAQQVGKALEFYEKTFGPYPFEQVRVVEFVYYDGMVFSDRGTIGIPEVLVWKNEAQGLGEENIIDWLTYLLAYAWWEDQMIIADVSGSMTIREALSAYASSLYQRSRRTPEMQELAKKQQMRNFFRQLGKLDFQEPALIEV
;
A
#
# COMPACT_ATOMS: atom_id res chain seq x y z
N GLY A 1 -21.59 -3.39 3.62
CA GLY A 1 -22.03 -3.35 2.22
C GLY A 1 -20.94 -3.92 1.34
N VAL A 2 -21.23 -4.02 0.04
CA VAL A 2 -20.23 -4.30 -0.99
C VAL A 2 -20.38 -3.24 -2.08
N HIS A 3 -19.30 -2.53 -2.36
CA HIS A 3 -19.21 -1.63 -3.50
C HIS A 3 -18.45 -2.34 -4.61
N LYS A 4 -18.97 -2.32 -5.83
CA LYS A 4 -18.34 -2.95 -7.00
C LYS A 4 -18.05 -1.89 -8.04
N ASN A 5 -16.82 -1.90 -8.56
CA ASN A 5 -16.41 -1.07 -9.68
C ASN A 5 -15.89 -1.98 -10.80
N ASN A 6 -16.62 -1.99 -11.91
CA ASN A 6 -16.34 -2.81 -13.09
C ASN A 6 -15.93 -1.95 -14.31
N ASP A 7 -15.58 -0.68 -14.09
CA ASP A 7 -15.15 0.22 -15.17
C ASP A 7 -13.72 -0.10 -15.66
N TYR A 8 -12.98 -0.90 -14.88
CA TYR A 8 -11.63 -1.34 -15.15
C TYR A 8 -11.61 -2.76 -15.73
N ARG A 9 -10.51 -3.12 -16.41
CA ARG A 9 -10.32 -4.46 -16.98
C ARG A 9 -10.48 -5.57 -15.94
N VAL A 10 -9.99 -5.33 -14.73
CA VAL A 10 -10.11 -6.23 -13.59
C VAL A 10 -11.15 -5.64 -12.63
N PRO A 11 -12.20 -6.39 -12.26
CA PRO A 11 -13.23 -5.91 -11.35
C PRO A 11 -12.67 -5.66 -9.94
N ILE A 12 -13.20 -4.63 -9.29
CA ILE A 12 -12.81 -4.20 -7.95
C ILE A 12 -14.01 -4.32 -7.02
N GLU A 13 -13.82 -4.95 -5.87
CA GLU A 13 -14.83 -5.06 -4.83
C GLU A 13 -14.30 -4.50 -3.51
N ILE A 14 -15.10 -3.65 -2.85
CA ILE A 14 -14.80 -3.15 -1.50
C ILE A 14 -15.89 -3.65 -0.55
N TYR A 15 -15.47 -4.44 0.44
CA TYR A 15 -16.28 -4.94 1.53
C TYR A 15 -16.07 -4.02 2.73
N TYR A 16 -17.14 -3.38 3.18
CA TYR A 16 -17.08 -2.34 4.21
C TYR A 16 -18.26 -2.45 5.16
N HIS A 17 -18.16 -1.89 6.36
CA HIS A 17 -19.30 -1.76 7.25
C HIS A 17 -20.28 -0.71 6.70
N PRO A 18 -21.60 -0.95 6.62
CA PRO A 18 -22.54 -0.06 5.92
C PRO A 18 -22.48 1.42 6.31
N GLN A 19 -22.04 1.73 7.54
CA GLN A 19 -21.93 3.08 8.07
C GLN A 19 -20.65 3.81 7.61
N HIS A 20 -19.70 3.14 6.92
CA HIS A 20 -18.39 3.69 6.55
C HIS A 20 -18.27 3.89 5.03
N GLU A 21 -19.34 4.34 4.39
CA GLU A 21 -19.40 4.45 2.92
C GLU A 21 -18.64 5.64 2.35
N GLU A 22 -18.32 6.66 3.17
CA GLU A 22 -17.85 7.99 2.73
C GLU A 22 -16.65 7.93 1.76
N ASN A 23 -15.68 7.04 2.00
CA ASN A 23 -14.46 6.94 1.20
C ASN A 23 -14.49 5.78 0.20
N VAL A 24 -15.52 4.94 0.19
CA VAL A 24 -15.52 3.67 -0.54
C VAL A 24 -15.41 3.88 -2.05
N GLU A 25 -16.18 4.81 -2.60
CA GLU A 25 -16.13 5.10 -4.03
C GLU A 25 -14.75 5.65 -4.44
N LEU A 26 -14.20 6.57 -3.65
CA LEU A 26 -12.88 7.14 -3.90
C LEU A 26 -11.78 6.06 -3.82
N MET A 27 -11.84 5.16 -2.83
CA MET A 27 -10.93 4.03 -2.73
C MET A 27 -11.01 3.14 -3.96
N ALA A 28 -12.22 2.78 -4.42
CA ALA A 28 -12.41 1.93 -5.59
C ALA A 28 -11.83 2.57 -6.87
N GLN A 29 -12.10 3.86 -7.08
CA GLN A 29 -11.56 4.62 -8.22
C GLN A 29 -10.03 4.71 -8.18
N GLN A 30 -9.43 4.96 -7.02
CA GLN A 30 -7.97 5.10 -6.91
C GLN A 30 -7.24 3.77 -7.02
N VAL A 31 -7.81 2.68 -6.47
CA VAL A 31 -7.32 1.32 -6.66
C VAL A 31 -7.33 0.98 -8.16
N GLY A 32 -8.41 1.29 -8.87
CA GLY A 32 -8.48 1.01 -10.31
C GLY A 32 -7.49 1.82 -11.14
N LYS A 33 -7.33 3.11 -10.87
CA LYS A 33 -6.29 3.94 -11.53
C LYS A 33 -4.88 3.43 -11.26
N ALA A 34 -4.60 3.01 -10.02
CA ALA A 34 -3.32 2.41 -9.68
C ALA A 34 -3.10 1.08 -10.41
N LEU A 35 -4.15 0.27 -10.51
CA LEU A 35 -4.13 -1.00 -11.23
C LEU A 35 -3.83 -0.81 -12.72
N GLU A 36 -4.51 0.11 -13.41
CA GLU A 36 -4.22 0.43 -14.81
C GLU A 36 -2.79 0.94 -15.00
N PHE A 37 -2.32 1.78 -14.07
CA PHE A 37 -0.95 2.27 -14.09
C PHE A 37 0.05 1.13 -13.93
N TYR A 38 -0.18 0.19 -13.02
CA TYR A 38 0.65 -1.00 -12.84
C TYR A 38 0.57 -1.94 -14.04
N GLU A 39 -0.62 -2.16 -14.60
CA GLU A 39 -0.79 -2.98 -15.81
C GLU A 39 0.04 -2.44 -16.98
N LYS A 40 0.03 -1.12 -17.16
CA LYS A 40 0.81 -0.44 -18.19
C LYS A 40 2.32 -0.49 -17.92
N THR A 41 2.74 -0.48 -16.66
CA THR A 41 4.16 -0.36 -16.28
C THR A 41 4.84 -1.72 -16.16
N PHE A 42 4.13 -2.72 -15.62
CA PHE A 42 4.70 -4.00 -15.20
C PHE A 42 4.13 -5.20 -15.97
N GLY A 43 3.08 -5.01 -16.77
CA GLY A 43 2.40 -6.08 -17.50
C GLY A 43 1.07 -6.49 -16.84
N PRO A 44 0.37 -7.52 -17.35
CA PRO A 44 -0.98 -7.86 -16.88
C PRO A 44 -1.05 -8.22 -15.39
N TYR A 45 -2.15 -7.83 -14.73
CA TYR A 45 -2.41 -8.23 -13.34
C TYR A 45 -2.62 -9.76 -13.24
N PRO A 46 -2.00 -10.46 -12.26
CA PRO A 46 -2.08 -11.91 -12.19
C PRO A 46 -3.40 -12.47 -11.61
N PHE A 47 -4.30 -11.62 -11.10
CA PHE A 47 -5.56 -12.07 -10.49
C PHE A 47 -6.80 -11.61 -11.25
N GLU A 48 -7.88 -12.37 -11.09
CA GLU A 48 -9.16 -12.09 -11.76
C GLU A 48 -9.92 -10.90 -11.18
N GLN A 49 -9.60 -10.49 -9.94
CA GLN A 49 -10.27 -9.38 -9.25
C GLN A 49 -9.39 -8.79 -8.15
N VAL A 50 -9.66 -7.53 -7.80
CA VAL A 50 -9.11 -6.88 -6.59
C VAL A 50 -10.22 -6.79 -5.54
N ARG A 51 -9.95 -7.28 -4.33
CA ARG A 51 -10.85 -7.15 -3.18
C ARG A 51 -10.19 -6.32 -2.10
N VAL A 52 -10.86 -5.27 -1.63
CA VAL A 52 -10.48 -4.55 -0.41
C VAL A 52 -11.50 -4.94 0.66
N VAL A 53 -11.02 -5.44 1.80
CA VAL A 53 -11.87 -5.90 2.89
C VAL A 53 -11.54 -5.11 4.14
N GLU A 54 -12.51 -4.33 4.59
CA GLU A 54 -12.48 -3.70 5.90
C GLU A 54 -12.69 -4.75 6.99
N PHE A 55 -11.92 -4.66 8.07
CA PHE A 55 -12.12 -5.50 9.25
C PHE A 55 -11.87 -4.74 10.56
N VAL A 56 -12.42 -5.25 11.66
CA VAL A 56 -12.25 -4.63 12.99
C VAL A 56 -10.91 -5.06 13.57
N TYR A 57 -9.98 -4.13 13.72
CA TYR A 57 -8.72 -4.35 14.43
C TYR A 57 -8.10 -3.02 14.86
N TYR A 58 -7.61 -2.94 16.10
CA TYR A 58 -7.15 -1.69 16.68
C TYR A 58 -5.65 -1.41 16.48
N ASP A 59 -4.82 -2.45 16.29
CA ASP A 59 -3.36 -2.31 16.23
C ASP A 59 -2.82 -2.07 14.81
N GLY A 60 -3.67 -1.68 13.86
CA GLY A 60 -3.22 -1.27 12.52
C GLY A 60 -2.67 -2.39 11.63
N MET A 61 -2.94 -3.66 11.96
CA MET A 61 -2.60 -4.81 11.11
C MET A 61 -3.24 -4.64 9.73
N VAL A 62 -2.44 -4.84 8.69
CA VAL A 62 -2.88 -4.94 7.29
C VAL A 62 -2.42 -6.28 6.74
N PHE A 63 -3.10 -6.80 5.73
CA PHE A 63 -2.62 -7.97 5.00
C PHE A 63 -2.93 -7.82 3.52
N SER A 64 -2.18 -8.51 2.68
CA SER A 64 -2.55 -8.68 1.28
C SER A 64 -2.16 -10.07 0.79
N ASP A 65 -3.09 -10.76 0.14
CA ASP A 65 -2.91 -12.11 -0.41
C ASP A 65 -3.87 -12.30 -1.58
N ARG A 66 -3.38 -12.81 -2.70
CA ARG A 66 -4.16 -13.24 -3.88
C ARG A 66 -5.22 -12.24 -4.35
N GLY A 67 -4.78 -10.99 -4.55
CA GLY A 67 -5.65 -9.88 -4.95
C GLY A 67 -6.63 -9.41 -3.87
N THR A 68 -6.50 -9.89 -2.63
CA THR A 68 -7.23 -9.41 -1.46
C THR A 68 -6.34 -8.49 -0.65
N ILE A 69 -6.89 -7.35 -0.24
CA ILE A 69 -6.26 -6.36 0.62
C ILE A 69 -7.13 -6.23 1.85
N GLY A 70 -6.62 -6.62 3.01
CA GLY A 70 -7.26 -6.39 4.29
C GLY A 70 -6.80 -5.08 4.90
N ILE A 71 -7.75 -4.19 5.22
CA ILE A 71 -7.46 -2.93 5.91
C ILE A 71 -8.32 -2.83 7.18
N PRO A 72 -7.73 -2.47 8.32
CA PRO A 72 -8.47 -2.29 9.55
C PRO A 72 -9.24 -0.97 9.51
N GLU A 73 -10.45 -0.97 10.03
CA GLU A 73 -11.34 0.20 10.17
C GLU A 73 -10.61 1.43 10.74
N VAL A 74 -9.71 1.22 11.71
CA VAL A 74 -8.91 2.28 12.33
C VAL A 74 -8.02 3.03 11.33
N LEU A 75 -7.53 2.36 10.28
CA LEU A 75 -6.75 3.00 9.20
C LEU A 75 -7.64 3.64 8.13
N VAL A 76 -8.90 3.22 7.99
CA VAL A 76 -9.84 3.88 7.07
C VAL A 76 -10.35 5.19 7.69
N TRP A 77 -10.56 5.21 9.01
CA TRP A 77 -11.13 6.37 9.72
C TRP A 77 -10.13 7.41 10.20
N LYS A 78 -8.94 7.01 10.65
CA LYS A 78 -7.94 7.97 11.16
C LYS A 78 -7.19 8.70 10.05
N ASN A 79 -7.28 8.20 8.82
CA ASN A 79 -6.51 8.69 7.69
C ASN A 79 -7.41 9.49 6.75
N GLU A 80 -6.83 10.54 6.17
CA GLU A 80 -7.50 11.36 5.17
C GLU A 80 -7.40 10.69 3.80
N ALA A 81 -8.51 10.59 3.07
CA ALA A 81 -8.51 10.04 1.71
C ALA A 81 -7.66 10.84 0.71
N GLN A 82 -7.36 12.10 1.01
CA GLN A 82 -6.51 12.97 0.18
C GLN A 82 -5.35 13.59 0.96
N GLY A 83 -4.96 13.02 2.10
CA GLY A 83 -3.82 13.48 2.89
C GLY A 83 -2.48 13.30 2.18
N LEU A 84 -1.37 13.52 2.88
CA LEU A 84 -0.02 13.26 2.34
C LEU A 84 0.76 12.36 3.30
N GLY A 85 1.46 11.35 2.75
CA GLY A 85 2.32 10.46 3.52
C GLY A 85 1.53 9.32 4.19
N GLU A 86 1.86 9.02 5.45
CA GLU A 86 1.29 7.89 6.21
C GLU A 86 -0.19 8.07 6.56
N GLU A 87 -0.70 9.30 6.51
CA GLU A 87 -2.09 9.66 6.78
C GLU A 87 -2.99 9.51 5.55
N ASN A 88 -2.46 9.07 4.41
CA ASN A 88 -3.23 8.91 3.18
C ASN A 88 -3.61 7.45 2.93
N ILE A 89 -4.90 7.13 3.07
CA ILE A 89 -5.41 5.75 2.84
C ILE A 89 -5.23 5.28 1.39
N ILE A 90 -5.20 6.18 0.40
CA ILE A 90 -4.92 5.84 -0.99
C ILE A 90 -3.47 5.41 -1.18
N ASP A 91 -2.53 6.03 -0.47
CA ASP A 91 -1.13 5.60 -0.51
C ASP A 91 -0.95 4.20 0.06
N TRP A 92 -1.61 3.92 1.19
CA TRP A 92 -1.67 2.58 1.77
C TRP A 92 -2.30 1.56 0.82
N LEU A 93 -3.45 1.87 0.22
CA LEU A 93 -4.11 0.98 -0.72
C LEU A 93 -3.24 0.67 -1.95
N THR A 94 -2.57 1.68 -2.51
CA THR A 94 -1.68 1.47 -3.67
C THR A 94 -0.45 0.67 -3.30
N TYR A 95 0.08 0.85 -2.09
CA TYR A 95 1.16 0.04 -1.55
C TYR A 95 0.75 -1.43 -1.38
N LEU A 96 -0.39 -1.68 -0.73
CA LEU A 96 -0.90 -3.02 -0.51
C LEU A 96 -1.31 -3.71 -1.82
N LEU A 97 -1.81 -2.96 -2.81
CA LEU A 97 -2.06 -3.48 -4.15
C LEU A 97 -0.75 -3.92 -4.83
N ALA A 98 0.30 -3.10 -4.77
CA ALA A 98 1.61 -3.47 -5.30
C ALA A 98 2.20 -4.66 -4.53
N TYR A 99 1.96 -4.74 -3.22
CA TYR A 99 2.38 -5.86 -2.39
C TYR A 99 1.71 -7.17 -2.83
N ALA A 100 0.37 -7.20 -2.96
CA ALA A 100 -0.35 -8.34 -3.55
C ALA A 100 0.13 -8.67 -4.96
N TRP A 101 0.47 -7.65 -5.76
CA TRP A 101 0.96 -7.84 -7.12
C TRP A 101 2.27 -8.64 -7.14
N TRP A 102 3.25 -8.26 -6.30
CA TRP A 102 4.59 -8.81 -6.36
C TRP A 102 4.78 -10.04 -5.48
N GLU A 103 4.20 -10.08 -4.28
CA GLU A 103 4.46 -11.15 -3.30
C GLU A 103 4.08 -12.52 -3.86
N ASP A 104 2.91 -12.65 -4.45
CA ASP A 104 2.42 -13.91 -5.02
C ASP A 104 3.06 -14.27 -6.37
N GLN A 105 3.84 -13.37 -6.97
CA GLN A 105 4.61 -13.64 -8.19
C GLN A 105 6.03 -14.13 -7.88
N MET A 106 6.53 -13.93 -6.65
CA MET A 106 7.91 -14.18 -6.29
C MET A 106 8.01 -15.09 -5.06
N ILE A 107 8.57 -16.28 -5.25
CA ILE A 107 9.00 -17.12 -4.13
C ILE A 107 10.41 -16.67 -3.73
N ILE A 108 10.49 -15.80 -2.73
CA ILE A 108 11.77 -15.28 -2.23
C ILE A 108 12.35 -16.30 -1.25
N ALA A 109 13.63 -16.64 -1.43
CA ALA A 109 14.33 -17.53 -0.51
C ALA A 109 14.39 -16.92 0.90
N ASP A 110 14.28 -17.76 1.93
CA ASP A 110 14.37 -17.35 3.34
C ASP A 110 15.84 -17.10 3.74
N VAL A 111 16.38 -15.99 3.25
CA VAL A 111 17.76 -15.55 3.47
C VAL A 111 17.80 -14.05 3.76
N SER A 112 18.90 -13.57 4.34
CA SER A 112 19.11 -12.13 4.59
C SER A 112 18.88 -11.31 3.32
N GLY A 113 18.02 -10.29 3.43
CA GLY A 113 17.60 -9.44 2.30
C GLY A 113 16.30 -9.88 1.62
N SER A 114 15.70 -11.02 2.00
CA SER A 114 14.41 -11.48 1.46
C SER A 114 13.30 -10.44 1.64
N MET A 115 13.17 -9.92 2.85
CA MET A 115 12.23 -8.84 3.18
C MET A 115 12.53 -7.57 2.37
N THR A 116 13.80 -7.20 2.24
CA THR A 116 14.20 -6.02 1.45
C THR A 116 13.72 -6.12 0.01
N ILE A 117 13.84 -7.28 -0.63
CA ILE A 117 13.36 -7.49 -2.01
C ILE A 117 11.85 -7.25 -2.09
N ARG A 118 11.07 -7.87 -1.20
CA ARG A 118 9.61 -7.79 -1.20
C ARG A 118 9.10 -6.36 -0.93
N GLU A 119 9.57 -5.76 0.16
CA GLU A 119 9.13 -4.43 0.57
C GLU A 119 9.61 -3.36 -0.42
N ALA A 120 10.84 -3.47 -0.94
CA ALA A 120 11.38 -2.47 -1.86
C ALA A 120 10.67 -2.46 -3.21
N LEU A 121 10.32 -3.63 -3.78
CA LEU A 121 9.56 -3.69 -5.04
C LEU A 121 8.17 -3.08 -4.89
N SER A 122 7.48 -3.42 -3.80
CA SER A 122 6.15 -2.88 -3.47
C SER A 122 6.19 -1.37 -3.25
N ALA A 123 7.16 -0.89 -2.47
CA ALA A 123 7.38 0.53 -2.22
C ALA A 123 7.77 1.28 -3.49
N TYR A 124 8.60 0.68 -4.35
CA TYR A 124 9.02 1.27 -5.61
C TYR A 124 7.81 1.45 -6.54
N ALA A 125 7.03 0.38 -6.77
CA ALA A 125 5.83 0.42 -7.60
C ALA A 125 4.81 1.45 -7.10
N SER A 126 4.53 1.46 -5.79
CA SER A 126 3.66 2.47 -5.17
C SER A 126 4.22 3.89 -5.38
N SER A 127 5.51 4.10 -5.18
CA SER A 127 6.14 5.41 -5.35
C SER A 127 6.03 5.97 -6.77
N LEU A 128 6.06 5.12 -7.80
CA LEU A 128 5.90 5.54 -9.19
C LEU A 128 4.49 6.11 -9.45
N TYR A 129 3.46 5.41 -9.00
CA TYR A 129 2.07 5.88 -9.11
C TYR A 129 1.84 7.14 -8.26
N GLN A 130 2.39 7.17 -7.04
CA GLN A 130 2.33 8.35 -6.18
C GLN A 130 2.97 9.58 -6.83
N ARG A 131 4.09 9.41 -7.54
CA ARG A 131 4.73 10.50 -8.28
C ARG A 131 3.91 10.95 -9.47
N SER A 132 3.25 10.04 -10.20
CA SER A 132 2.44 10.42 -11.36
C SER A 132 1.21 11.25 -11.00
N ARG A 133 0.72 11.16 -9.76
CA ARG A 133 -0.46 11.89 -9.28
C ARG A 133 -0.17 13.14 -8.45
N ARG A 134 1.09 13.40 -8.08
CA ARG A 134 1.48 14.50 -7.18
C ARG A 134 2.28 15.58 -7.90
N THR A 135 2.06 16.83 -7.54
CA THR A 135 2.91 17.96 -7.97
C THR A 135 4.32 17.83 -7.41
N PRO A 136 5.34 18.52 -8.00
CA PRO A 136 6.69 18.53 -7.45
C PRO A 136 6.75 18.97 -5.98
N GLU A 137 5.92 19.94 -5.58
CA GLU A 137 5.83 20.40 -4.19
C GLU A 137 5.30 19.31 -3.24
N MET A 138 4.22 18.62 -3.64
CA MET A 138 3.67 17.51 -2.86
C MET A 138 4.66 16.36 -2.72
N GLN A 139 5.44 16.07 -3.77
CA GLN A 139 6.49 15.05 -3.74
C GLN A 139 7.59 15.41 -2.74
N GLU A 140 8.05 16.66 -2.74
CA GLU A 140 9.07 17.12 -1.79
C GLU A 140 8.56 17.10 -0.35
N LEU A 141 7.31 17.49 -0.12
CA LEU A 141 6.69 17.42 1.20
C LEU A 141 6.56 15.97 1.71
N ALA A 142 6.08 15.06 0.87
CA ALA A 142 5.96 13.64 1.20
C ALA A 142 7.33 13.03 1.53
N LYS A 143 8.37 13.35 0.75
CA LYS A 143 9.75 12.91 1.02
C LYS A 143 10.25 13.43 2.37
N LYS A 144 10.00 14.70 2.70
CA LYS A 144 10.37 15.27 4.01
C LYS A 144 9.64 14.57 5.16
N GLN A 145 8.35 14.25 5.02
CA GLN A 145 7.59 13.51 6.03
C GLN A 145 8.17 12.11 6.25
N GLN A 146 8.39 11.34 5.18
CA GLN A 146 8.99 10.00 5.25
C GLN A 146 10.37 10.05 5.93
N MET A 147 11.20 11.02 5.55
CA MET A 147 12.55 11.15 6.10
C MET A 147 12.54 11.52 7.59
N ARG A 148 11.63 12.42 8.02
CA ARG A 148 11.42 12.71 9.45
C ARG A 148 10.99 11.48 10.23
N ASN A 149 10.06 10.69 9.68
CA ASN A 149 9.57 9.48 10.34
C ASN A 149 10.65 8.42 10.45
N PHE A 150 11.43 8.23 9.38
CA PHE A 150 12.60 7.34 9.37
C PHE A 150 13.59 7.72 10.48
N PHE A 151 14.00 8.99 10.56
CA PHE A 151 14.90 9.44 11.63
C PHE A 151 14.30 9.32 13.03
N ARG A 152 12.98 9.56 13.18
CA ARG A 152 12.27 9.34 14.45
C ARG A 152 12.28 7.87 14.87
N GLN A 153 12.14 6.95 13.92
CA GLN A 153 12.22 5.51 14.18
C GLN A 153 13.65 5.08 14.50
N LEU A 154 14.64 5.55 13.73
CA LEU A 154 16.05 5.32 14.03
C LEU A 154 16.43 5.79 15.43
N GLY A 155 15.96 6.97 15.87
CA GLY A 155 16.22 7.48 17.22
C GLY A 155 15.57 6.66 18.35
N LYS A 156 14.69 5.71 18.03
CA LYS A 156 14.11 4.75 18.99
C LYS A 156 14.80 3.38 18.96
N LEU A 157 15.67 3.13 17.98
CA LEU A 157 16.45 1.91 17.93
C LEU A 157 17.59 2.04 18.93
N ASP A 158 17.49 1.31 20.04
CA ASP A 158 18.58 1.13 21.01
C ASP A 158 19.60 0.07 20.55
N PHE A 159 19.53 -0.30 19.26
CA PHE A 159 20.33 -1.35 18.65
C PHE A 159 21.60 -0.75 18.03
N GLN A 160 22.76 -1.07 18.59
CA GLN A 160 24.03 -0.94 17.89
C GLN A 160 24.17 -2.12 16.94
N GLU A 161 24.18 -1.87 15.63
CA GLU A 161 24.57 -2.88 14.65
C GLU A 161 25.98 -3.40 15.00
N PRO A 162 26.15 -4.71 15.27
CA PRO A 162 27.47 -5.26 15.47
C PRO A 162 28.30 -5.10 14.19
N ALA A 163 29.62 -4.97 14.33
CA ALA A 163 30.50 -4.87 13.18
C ALA A 163 30.32 -6.09 12.26
N LEU A 164 30.31 -5.86 10.94
CA LEU A 164 30.15 -6.90 9.90
C LEU A 164 31.29 -7.94 9.88
N ILE A 165 32.29 -7.77 10.74
CA ILE A 165 33.40 -8.69 10.95
C ILE A 165 33.63 -8.77 12.45
N GLU A 166 33.38 -9.95 13.02
CA GLU A 166 33.96 -10.33 14.31
C GLU A 166 35.47 -10.45 14.12
N VAL A 167 36.24 -9.65 14.85
CA VAL A 167 37.71 -9.75 14.95
C VAL A 167 38.06 -10.44 16.25
#